data_AF-A0AAD6RBD9-F1
#
_entry.id   AF-A0AAD6RBD9-F1
#
_cell.length_a   1.000
_cell.length_b   1.000
_cell.length_c   1.000
_cell.angle_alpha   90.00
_cell.angle_beta   90.00
_cell.angle_gamma   90.00
#
_symmetry.space_group_name_H-M   'P 1'
#
loop_
_entity.id
_entity.type
_entity.pdbx_description
1 polymer ?
#
loop_
_entity_poly.entity_id
_entity_poly.type
_entity_poly.pdbx_seq_one_letter_code
_entity_poly.pdbx_strand_id
1 'polypeptide(L)'
;MYTIDHSHTIMSTKARVFSTIALQSILLTLLSSFVTGENQDFVRTLDRNLHGFKKEKLTHFRVYWHDIYSAPNPTAMPIVRPPSNTSATLFGSISMIDDPLTEKPELSSKLIGRAQGFYGSAGQEETALLMAMNFVFLQGKYNGSTISILGRNHVFSKVREMPVIGGSGLFRFARGYAQASTHSFDLKSGDAVVEYNFLDLDCLYFISYLSYG
;
A
#
# COMPACT_ATOMS: atom_id res chain seq x y z
N MET A 1 28.92 -90.27 -13.45
CA MET A 1 28.90 -88.98 -14.17
C MET A 1 27.81 -88.13 -13.52
N TYR A 2 28.19 -87.31 -12.53
CA TYR A 2 27.24 -86.45 -11.81
C TYR A 2 27.21 -85.09 -12.52
N THR A 3 26.14 -84.80 -13.24
CA THR A 3 25.88 -83.47 -13.80
C THR A 3 25.47 -82.55 -12.65
N ILE A 4 26.35 -81.61 -12.29
CA ILE A 4 26.05 -80.57 -11.31
C ILE A 4 25.01 -79.64 -11.94
N ASP A 5 23.82 -79.59 -11.32
CA ASP A 5 22.69 -78.81 -11.81
C ASP A 5 22.94 -77.30 -11.60
N HIS A 6 23.52 -76.66 -12.61
CA HIS A 6 23.75 -75.20 -12.65
C HIS A 6 22.45 -74.39 -12.72
N SER A 7 21.30 -75.00 -13.03
CA SER A 7 20.02 -74.28 -13.12
C SER A 7 19.53 -73.80 -11.75
N HIS A 8 19.75 -74.60 -10.70
CA HIS A 8 19.39 -74.26 -9.32
C HIS A 8 20.19 -73.07 -8.77
N THR A 9 21.50 -73.00 -9.06
CA THR A 9 22.37 -71.90 -8.60
C THR A 9 22.01 -70.57 -9.30
N ILE A 10 21.75 -70.60 -10.61
CA ILE A 10 21.36 -69.41 -11.38
C ILE A 10 19.98 -68.91 -10.92
N MET A 11 19.04 -69.81 -10.66
CA MET A 11 17.71 -69.46 -10.16
C MET A 11 17.76 -68.84 -8.76
N SER A 12 18.65 -69.32 -7.88
CA SER A 12 18.90 -68.75 -6.55
C SER A 12 19.48 -67.34 -6.62
N THR A 13 20.46 -67.10 -7.50
CA THR A 13 21.05 -65.77 -7.68
C THR A 13 20.05 -64.78 -8.26
N LYS A 14 19.24 -65.18 -9.25
CA LYS A 14 18.16 -64.34 -9.78
C LYS A 14 17.14 -63.96 -8.71
N ALA A 15 16.71 -64.92 -7.88
CA ALA A 15 15.76 -64.66 -6.80
C ALA A 15 16.30 -63.65 -5.77
N ARG A 16 17.60 -63.73 -5.42
CA ARG A 16 18.25 -62.75 -4.53
C ARG A 16 18.34 -61.35 -5.15
N VAL A 17 18.64 -61.25 -6.45
CA VAL A 17 18.66 -59.97 -7.16
C VAL A 17 17.27 -59.33 -7.20
N PHE A 18 16.24 -60.12 -7.51
CA PHE A 18 14.84 -59.66 -7.47
C PHE A 18 14.43 -59.19 -6.06
N SER A 19 14.80 -59.93 -5.01
CA SER A 19 14.48 -59.51 -3.64
C SER A 19 15.19 -58.22 -3.23
N THR A 20 16.44 -58.03 -3.63
CA THR A 20 17.19 -56.78 -3.34
C THR A 20 16.61 -55.57 -4.06
N ILE A 21 16.20 -55.73 -5.32
CA ILE A 21 15.55 -54.67 -6.10
C ILE A 21 14.20 -54.33 -5.47
N ALA A 22 13.41 -55.35 -5.10
CA ALA A 22 12.13 -55.16 -4.42
C ALA A 22 12.29 -54.38 -3.10
N LEU A 23 13.28 -54.74 -2.27
CA LEU A 23 13.55 -54.06 -1.00
C LEU A 23 13.97 -52.59 -1.20
N GLN A 24 14.82 -52.32 -2.20
CA GLN A 24 15.25 -50.96 -2.53
C GLN A 24 14.09 -50.12 -3.06
N SER A 25 13.20 -50.71 -3.89
CA SER A 25 12.01 -50.00 -4.36
C SER A 25 11.04 -49.68 -3.22
N ILE A 26 10.85 -50.60 -2.26
CA ILE A 26 10.03 -50.36 -1.06
C ILE A 26 10.64 -49.24 -0.21
N LEU A 27 11.95 -49.27 0.02
CA LEU A 27 12.65 -48.24 0.79
C LEU A 27 12.55 -46.86 0.11
N LEU A 28 12.64 -46.80 -1.22
CA LEU A 28 12.48 -45.57 -1.99
C LEU A 28 11.05 -45.01 -1.89
N THR A 29 10.03 -45.88 -1.94
CA THR A 29 8.63 -45.46 -1.73
C THR A 29 8.38 -44.96 -0.30
N LEU A 30 8.99 -45.60 0.72
CA LEU A 30 8.90 -45.14 2.10
C LEU A 30 9.59 -43.79 2.29
N LEU A 31 10.78 -43.57 1.69
CA LEU A 31 11.50 -42.30 1.71
C LEU A 31 10.72 -41.16 1.03
N SER A 32 10.00 -41.45 -0.07
CA SER A 32 9.13 -40.45 -0.73
C SER A 32 7.93 -40.01 0.14
N SER A 33 7.54 -40.83 1.12
CA SER A 33 6.47 -40.51 2.07
C SER A 33 6.92 -39.55 3.18
N PHE A 34 8.23 -39.30 3.32
CA PHE A 34 8.81 -38.35 4.29
C PHE A 34 9.05 -36.95 3.71
N VAL A 35 8.68 -36.69 2.45
CA VAL A 35 8.47 -35.31 2.01
C VAL A 35 7.19 -34.85 2.67
N THR A 36 7.31 -34.36 3.89
CA THR A 36 6.27 -33.58 4.54
C THR A 36 5.90 -32.47 3.58
N GLY A 37 4.73 -32.59 2.96
CA GLY A 37 4.12 -31.47 2.28
C GLY A 37 4.06 -30.35 3.31
N GLU A 38 4.87 -29.32 3.14
CA GLU A 38 4.49 -28.04 3.70
C GLU A 38 3.09 -27.79 3.17
N ASN A 39 2.08 -27.81 4.04
CA ASN A 39 0.88 -27.06 3.76
C ASN A 39 1.37 -25.62 3.63
N GLN A 40 1.68 -25.22 2.40
CA GLN A 40 1.70 -23.83 2.00
C GLN A 40 0.23 -23.41 1.92
N ASP A 41 -0.43 -23.40 3.09
CA ASP A 41 -1.71 -22.74 3.22
C ASP A 41 -1.51 -21.32 2.71
N PHE A 42 -2.32 -20.95 1.71
CA PHE A 42 -2.39 -19.59 1.16
C PHE A 42 -2.59 -18.54 2.28
N VAL A 43 -3.15 -18.95 3.42
CA VAL A 43 -3.38 -18.13 4.60
C VAL A 43 -2.64 -18.71 5.80
N ARG A 44 -1.77 -17.91 6.41
CA ARG A 44 -1.20 -18.22 7.73
C ARG A 44 -1.62 -17.12 8.71
N THR A 45 -2.15 -17.51 9.87
CA THR A 45 -2.43 -16.57 10.96
C THR A 45 -1.10 -16.08 11.51
N LEU A 46 -0.89 -14.76 11.50
CA LEU A 46 0.29 -14.14 12.05
C LEU A 46 0.10 -13.89 13.56
N ASP A 47 0.98 -14.43 14.40
CA ASP A 47 1.02 -14.04 15.80
C ASP A 47 1.65 -12.66 15.92
N ARG A 48 0.86 -11.70 16.37
CA ARG A 48 1.27 -10.31 16.56
C ARG A 48 2.44 -10.17 17.54
N ASN A 49 2.59 -11.08 18.49
CA ASN A 49 3.68 -11.05 19.47
C ASN A 49 5.00 -11.61 18.89
N LEU A 50 4.93 -12.56 17.95
CA LEU A 50 6.12 -13.19 17.34
C LEU A 50 6.83 -12.28 16.33
N HIS A 51 6.11 -11.35 15.70
CA HIS A 51 6.67 -10.48 14.66
C HIS A 51 7.06 -9.08 15.15
N GLY A 52 7.14 -8.88 16.47
CA GLY A 52 7.68 -7.64 17.05
C GLY A 52 6.85 -6.39 16.76
N PHE A 53 5.54 -6.55 16.50
CA PHE A 53 4.63 -5.42 16.36
C PHE A 53 4.68 -4.59 17.66
N LYS A 54 5.25 -3.39 17.60
CA LYS A 54 5.31 -2.50 18.78
C LYS A 54 3.94 -1.89 19.03
N LYS A 55 3.80 -1.28 20.22
CA LYS A 55 2.62 -0.50 20.58
C LYS A 55 2.34 0.56 19.51
N GLU A 56 1.08 0.64 19.11
CA GLU A 56 0.56 1.70 18.24
C GLU A 56 0.97 3.07 18.78
N LYS A 57 1.34 3.95 17.86
CA LYS A 57 1.60 5.35 18.13
C LYS A 57 0.46 6.17 17.56
N LEU A 58 0.22 7.29 18.22
CA LEU A 58 -0.63 8.34 17.72
C LEU A 58 0.30 9.41 17.16
N THR A 59 0.23 9.63 15.86
CA THR A 59 1.01 10.65 15.19
C THR A 59 0.10 11.81 14.80
N HIS A 60 0.62 13.02 15.01
CA HIS A 60 -0.01 14.24 14.55
C HIS A 60 1.00 15.02 13.72
N PHE A 61 0.61 15.42 12.52
CA PHE A 61 1.42 16.29 11.68
C PHE A 61 0.54 17.24 10.88
N ARG A 62 1.12 18.42 10.60
CA ARG A 62 0.48 19.53 9.91
C ARG A 62 1.27 19.86 8.66
N VAL A 63 0.57 20.00 7.53
CA VAL A 63 1.16 20.29 6.22
C VAL A 63 0.29 21.26 5.45
N TYR A 64 0.87 21.96 4.49
CA TYR A 64 0.14 22.80 3.53
C TYR A 64 0.19 22.16 2.16
N TRP A 65 -0.98 21.91 1.60
CA TRP A 65 -1.23 21.34 0.27
C TRP A 65 -1.51 22.47 -0.71
N HIS A 66 -0.84 22.47 -1.87
CA HIS A 66 -0.90 23.56 -2.84
C HIS A 66 -1.41 23.05 -4.19
N ASP A 67 -2.66 23.35 -4.52
CA ASP A 67 -3.26 23.10 -5.83
C ASP A 67 -2.84 24.23 -6.76
N ILE A 68 -2.10 23.93 -7.83
CA ILE A 68 -1.55 24.96 -8.72
C ILE A 68 -1.93 24.66 -10.17
N TYR A 69 -2.87 25.44 -10.69
CA TYR A 69 -3.31 25.44 -12.09
C TYR A 69 -2.63 26.54 -12.91
N SER A 70 -2.31 27.69 -12.31
CA SER A 70 -1.86 28.87 -13.07
C SER A 70 -0.38 28.87 -13.45
N ALA A 71 0.45 28.01 -12.85
CA ALA A 71 1.89 28.02 -13.06
C ALA A 71 2.26 27.49 -14.47
N PRO A 72 3.41 27.92 -15.04
CA PRO A 72 3.91 27.38 -16.31
C PRO A 72 4.09 25.85 -16.29
N ASN A 73 4.43 25.31 -15.12
CA ASN A 73 4.46 23.89 -14.82
C ASN A 73 3.41 23.61 -13.73
N PRO A 74 2.14 23.39 -14.11
CA PRO A 74 1.07 23.19 -13.15
C PRO A 74 1.24 21.87 -12.41
N THR A 75 0.76 21.82 -11.17
CA THR A 75 0.75 20.62 -10.32
C THR A 75 -0.62 19.94 -10.31
N ALA A 76 -1.65 20.69 -10.74
CA ALA A 76 -3.00 20.22 -10.94
C ALA A 76 -3.42 20.38 -12.40
N MET A 77 -4.06 19.36 -12.96
CA MET A 77 -4.45 19.36 -14.36
C MET A 77 -5.82 18.68 -14.55
N PRO A 78 -6.79 19.33 -15.22
CA PRO A 78 -8.08 18.71 -15.49
C PRO A 78 -7.91 17.60 -16.54
N ILE A 79 -8.35 16.38 -16.19
CA ILE A 79 -8.29 15.21 -17.08
C ILE A 79 -9.67 14.81 -17.60
N VAL A 80 -10.74 15.20 -16.89
CA VAL A 80 -12.12 15.10 -17.35
C VAL A 80 -12.80 16.44 -17.11
N ARG A 81 -13.41 17.00 -18.16
CA ARG A 81 -14.19 18.24 -18.07
C ARG A 81 -15.64 17.92 -17.73
N PRO A 82 -16.33 18.81 -17.00
CA PRO A 82 -17.75 18.62 -16.74
C PRO A 82 -18.55 18.62 -18.06
N PRO A 83 -19.69 17.91 -18.14
CA PRO A 83 -20.53 17.88 -19.34
C PRO A 83 -21.03 19.26 -19.77
N SER A 84 -21.19 20.18 -18.82
CA SER A 84 -21.56 21.56 -19.06
C SER A 84 -20.72 22.51 -18.20
N ASN A 85 -20.25 23.60 -18.81
CA ASN A 85 -19.60 24.71 -18.13
C ASN A 85 -20.57 25.60 -17.33
N THR A 86 -21.88 25.40 -17.48
CA THR A 86 -22.91 26.10 -16.69
C THR A 86 -23.25 25.41 -15.38
N SER A 87 -22.70 24.21 -15.14
CA SER A 87 -22.94 23.48 -13.90
C SER A 87 -22.35 24.22 -12.70
N ALA A 88 -23.18 24.58 -11.73
CA ALA A 88 -22.74 25.25 -10.51
C ALA A 88 -21.77 24.40 -9.67
N THR A 89 -21.89 23.06 -9.74
CA THR A 89 -21.04 22.13 -8.97
C THR A 89 -19.89 21.56 -9.79
N LEU A 90 -19.90 21.73 -11.11
CA LEU A 90 -18.97 21.08 -12.05
C LEU A 90 -18.98 19.55 -11.97
N PHE A 91 -20.12 18.95 -11.57
CA PHE A 91 -20.27 17.49 -11.43
C PHE A 91 -19.68 16.71 -12.61
N GLY A 92 -18.90 15.68 -12.29
CA GLY A 92 -18.22 14.80 -13.25
C GLY A 92 -16.85 15.31 -13.72
N SER A 93 -16.44 16.52 -13.34
CA SER A 93 -15.06 16.97 -13.57
C SER A 93 -14.07 16.17 -12.72
N ILE A 94 -12.87 15.92 -13.26
CA ILE A 94 -11.78 15.24 -12.56
C ILE A 94 -10.46 15.94 -12.88
N SER A 95 -9.65 16.17 -11.85
CA SER A 95 -8.30 16.71 -11.96
C SER A 95 -7.29 15.74 -11.38
N MET A 96 -6.19 15.52 -12.11
CA MET A 96 -5.01 14.79 -11.64
C MET A 96 -4.10 15.78 -10.91
N ILE A 97 -3.50 15.32 -9.81
CA ILE A 97 -2.64 16.15 -8.96
C ILE A 97 -1.31 15.46 -8.66
N ASP A 98 -0.27 16.29 -8.63
CA ASP A 98 1.02 16.02 -8.01
C ASP A 98 1.43 17.29 -7.25
N ASP A 99 0.72 17.59 -6.17
CA ASP A 99 0.80 18.88 -5.48
C ASP A 99 1.89 18.90 -4.41
N PRO A 100 2.67 19.98 -4.26
CA PRO A 100 3.67 20.06 -3.23
C PRO A 100 3.03 20.16 -1.86
N LEU A 101 3.69 19.54 -0.87
CA LEU A 101 3.37 19.66 0.54
C LEU A 101 4.49 20.45 1.23
N THR A 102 4.14 21.53 1.93
CA THR A 102 5.12 22.37 2.63
C THR A 102 4.83 22.51 4.12
N GLU A 103 5.84 22.94 4.87
CA GLU A 103 5.74 23.16 6.32
C GLU A 103 4.93 24.41 6.69
N LYS A 104 4.90 25.43 5.81
CA LYS A 104 4.18 26.70 6.00
C LYS A 104 3.32 27.04 4.77
N PRO A 105 2.37 28.00 4.85
CA PRO A 105 1.51 28.34 3.73
C PRO A 105 2.25 28.90 2.51
N GLU A 106 3.47 29.41 2.68
CA GLU A 106 4.28 29.90 1.57
C GLU A 106 4.86 28.74 0.77
N LEU A 107 4.68 28.75 -0.55
CA LEU A 107 5.24 27.74 -1.46
C LEU A 107 6.78 27.66 -1.40
N SER A 108 7.43 28.77 -1.05
CA SER A 108 8.89 28.85 -0.85
C SER A 108 9.37 28.22 0.45
N SER A 109 8.47 27.84 1.35
CA SER A 109 8.82 27.14 2.58
C SER A 109 9.28 25.71 2.31
N LYS A 110 9.76 25.03 3.36
CA LYS A 110 10.36 23.71 3.22
C LYS A 110 9.38 22.71 2.61
N LEU A 111 9.75 22.15 1.46
CA LEU A 111 9.05 21.02 0.85
C LEU A 111 9.24 19.77 1.72
N ILE A 112 8.13 19.20 2.20
CA ILE A 112 8.09 18.03 3.07
C ILE A 112 7.59 16.77 2.36
N GLY A 113 6.84 16.93 1.27
CA GLY A 113 6.26 15.82 0.54
C GLY A 113 5.51 16.27 -0.71
N ARG A 114 4.74 15.35 -1.29
CA ARG A 114 3.79 15.60 -2.38
C ARG A 114 2.47 14.89 -2.13
N ALA A 115 1.37 15.46 -2.60
CA ALA A 115 0.08 14.80 -2.65
C ALA A 115 -0.22 14.37 -4.09
N GLN A 116 -0.34 13.07 -4.29
CA GLN A 116 -0.43 12.45 -5.60
C GLN A 116 -1.70 11.64 -5.74
N GLY A 117 -2.44 11.86 -6.82
CA GLY A 117 -3.71 11.19 -7.07
C GLY A 117 -4.63 12.07 -7.87
N PHE A 118 -5.93 12.04 -7.57
CA PHE A 118 -6.90 12.88 -8.24
C PHE A 118 -8.01 13.31 -7.28
N TYR A 119 -8.73 14.34 -7.69
CA TYR A 119 -10.04 14.63 -7.14
C TYR A 119 -11.05 14.87 -8.25
N GLY A 120 -12.31 14.64 -7.96
CA GLY A 120 -13.39 14.92 -8.91
C GLY A 120 -14.62 15.49 -8.24
N SER A 121 -15.35 16.35 -8.96
CA SER A 121 -16.61 16.88 -8.46
C SER A 121 -17.67 15.78 -8.47
N ALA A 122 -18.07 15.35 -7.28
CA ALA A 122 -18.97 14.22 -7.05
C ALA A 122 -20.35 14.65 -6.54
N GLY A 123 -20.52 15.92 -6.15
CA GLY A 123 -21.81 16.47 -5.71
C GLY A 123 -22.64 17.04 -6.86
N GLN A 124 -23.91 16.64 -6.95
CA GLN A 124 -24.86 17.24 -7.89
C GLN A 124 -25.53 18.51 -7.33
N GLU A 125 -25.77 18.54 -6.02
CA GLU A 125 -26.49 19.63 -5.34
C GLU A 125 -25.56 20.65 -4.69
N GLU A 126 -24.35 20.22 -4.32
CA GLU A 126 -23.33 21.07 -3.70
C GLU A 126 -21.94 20.76 -4.25
N THR A 127 -21.03 21.73 -4.17
CA THR A 127 -19.63 21.57 -4.59
C THR A 127 -18.89 20.69 -3.59
N ALA A 128 -18.95 19.38 -3.83
CA ALA A 128 -18.27 18.37 -3.04
C ALA A 128 -17.33 17.56 -3.92
N LEU A 129 -16.05 17.57 -3.58
CA LEU A 129 -15.03 16.79 -4.26
C LEU A 129 -14.93 15.40 -3.61
N LEU A 130 -14.70 14.37 -4.41
CA LEU A 130 -14.13 13.11 -3.95
C LEU A 130 -12.61 13.21 -4.07
N MET A 131 -11.89 13.14 -2.95
CA MET A 131 -10.43 13.11 -2.92
C MET A 131 -9.98 11.65 -2.92
N ALA A 132 -9.10 11.27 -3.85
CA ALA A 132 -8.47 9.96 -3.92
C ALA A 132 -6.97 10.15 -4.14
N MET A 133 -6.21 10.23 -3.05
CA MET A 133 -4.82 10.69 -3.10
C MET A 133 -3.94 10.10 -2.00
N ASN A 134 -2.64 10.10 -2.25
CA ASN A 134 -1.59 9.71 -1.32
C ASN A 134 -0.74 10.92 -0.94
N PHE A 135 -0.50 11.12 0.35
CA PHE A 135 0.50 12.02 0.90
C PHE A 135 1.83 11.26 0.95
N VAL A 136 2.76 11.60 0.07
CA VAL A 136 4.08 10.98 -0.07
C VAL A 136 5.11 11.87 0.61
N PHE A 137 5.68 11.39 1.72
CA PHE A 137 6.65 12.16 2.49
C PHE A 137 8.07 11.98 1.93
N LEU A 138 8.80 13.09 1.81
CA LEU A 138 10.14 13.13 1.21
C LEU A 138 11.24 13.54 2.20
N GLN A 139 10.87 13.82 3.45
CA GLN A 139 11.76 14.43 4.43
C GLN A 139 11.76 13.72 5.78
N GLY A 140 12.90 13.83 6.47
CA GLY A 140 13.05 13.38 7.85
C GLY A 140 12.80 11.88 8.04
N LYS A 141 12.32 11.50 9.22
CA LYS A 141 12.06 10.09 9.56
C LYS A 141 10.99 9.43 8.69
N TYR A 142 10.09 10.21 8.08
CA TYR A 142 8.96 9.69 7.30
C TYR A 142 9.28 9.57 5.80
N ASN A 143 10.50 9.92 5.37
CA ASN A 143 10.89 9.84 3.97
C ASN A 143 10.60 8.45 3.38
N GLY A 144 9.90 8.41 2.25
CA GLY A 144 9.47 7.20 1.56
C GLY A 144 8.22 6.53 2.15
N SER A 145 7.64 7.07 3.22
CA SER A 145 6.35 6.61 3.77
C SER A 145 5.20 7.37 3.12
N THR A 146 4.01 6.77 3.14
CA THR A 146 2.81 7.39 2.57
C THR A 146 1.58 7.26 3.47
N ILE A 147 0.67 8.22 3.38
CA ILE A 147 -0.68 8.14 3.95
C ILE A 147 -1.70 8.26 2.83
N SER A 148 -2.73 7.43 2.85
CA SER A 148 -3.77 7.38 1.81
C SER A 148 -5.09 7.97 2.31
N ILE A 149 -5.66 8.86 1.51
CA ILE A 149 -6.96 9.49 1.74
C ILE A 149 -7.92 9.07 0.62
N LEU A 150 -9.10 8.61 1.02
CA LEU A 150 -10.26 8.46 0.14
C LEU A 150 -11.47 9.06 0.85
N GLY A 151 -11.87 10.27 0.47
CA GLY A 151 -12.83 11.02 1.28
C GLY A 151 -13.59 12.09 0.52
N ARG A 152 -14.77 12.41 1.05
CA ARG A 152 -15.59 13.51 0.57
C ARG A 152 -15.07 14.84 1.14
N ASN A 153 -14.92 15.84 0.30
CA ASN A 153 -14.37 17.15 0.63
C ASN A 153 -15.36 18.26 0.22
N HIS A 154 -16.15 18.74 1.17
CA HIS A 154 -17.09 19.84 0.95
C HIS A 154 -16.36 21.19 1.06
N VAL A 155 -15.85 21.69 -0.06
CA VAL A 155 -14.80 22.73 -0.10
C VAL A 155 -15.14 24.05 0.58
N PHE A 156 -16.43 24.40 0.69
CA PHE A 156 -16.90 25.62 1.37
C PHE A 156 -17.11 25.47 2.88
N SER A 157 -17.00 24.26 3.42
CA SER A 157 -17.00 24.04 4.86
C SER A 157 -15.69 24.52 5.48
N LYS A 158 -15.78 25.17 6.65
CA LYS A 158 -14.64 25.74 7.37
C LYS A 158 -13.57 24.68 7.71
N VAL A 159 -14.02 23.52 8.19
CA VAL A 159 -13.17 22.36 8.49
C VAL A 159 -13.81 21.15 7.83
N ARG A 160 -12.97 20.33 7.18
CA ARG A 160 -13.41 19.19 6.37
C ARG A 160 -12.66 17.96 6.82
N GLU A 161 -13.37 16.96 7.30
CA GLU A 161 -12.77 15.71 7.77
C GLU A 161 -12.78 14.66 6.65
N MET A 162 -11.65 14.00 6.45
CA MET A 162 -11.51 12.90 5.50
C MET A 162 -10.79 11.72 6.17
N PRO A 163 -11.22 10.47 5.92
CA PRO A 163 -10.61 9.32 6.56
C PRO A 163 -9.22 9.02 5.99
N VAL A 164 -8.30 8.68 6.89
CA VAL A 164 -7.07 7.97 6.55
C VAL A 164 -7.41 6.49 6.42
N ILE A 165 -7.34 5.99 5.19
CA ILE A 165 -7.74 4.61 4.85
C ILE A 165 -6.57 3.63 4.82
N GLY A 166 -5.34 4.13 5.01
CA GLY A 166 -4.14 3.30 4.99
C GLY A 166 -2.86 4.12 4.88
N GLY A 167 -1.75 3.40 4.74
CA GLY A 167 -0.44 3.99 4.52
C GLY A 167 0.62 2.93 4.24
N SER A 168 1.81 3.40 3.86
CA SER A 168 2.99 2.57 3.59
C SER A 168 4.21 3.05 4.37
N GLY A 169 5.28 2.27 4.36
CA GLY A 169 6.48 2.57 5.14
C GLY A 169 6.19 2.59 6.64
N LEU A 170 6.52 3.70 7.31
CA LEU A 170 6.25 3.87 8.74
C LEU A 170 4.75 3.97 9.06
N PHE A 171 3.93 4.39 8.10
CA PHE A 171 2.47 4.48 8.24
C PHE A 171 1.76 3.19 7.83
N ARG A 172 2.45 2.05 7.84
CA ARG A 172 1.82 0.77 7.55
C ARG A 172 0.72 0.50 8.58
N PHE A 173 -0.46 0.14 8.08
CA PHE A 173 -1.69 -0.04 8.87
C PHE A 173 -2.22 1.26 9.53
N ALA A 174 -1.79 2.43 9.05
CA ALA A 174 -2.33 3.70 9.51
C ALA A 174 -3.84 3.77 9.32
N ARG A 175 -4.54 4.27 10.34
CA ARG A 175 -5.97 4.56 10.34
C ARG A 175 -6.21 5.83 11.14
N GLY A 176 -7.19 6.63 10.76
CA GLY A 176 -7.45 7.90 11.42
C GLY A 176 -8.18 8.86 10.52
N TYR A 177 -7.92 10.15 10.67
CA TYR A 177 -8.55 11.19 9.87
C TYR A 177 -7.62 12.37 9.61
N ALA A 178 -7.93 13.12 8.56
CA ALA A 178 -7.33 14.40 8.25
C ALA A 178 -8.39 15.49 8.32
N GLN A 179 -8.06 16.61 8.95
CA GLN A 179 -8.86 17.83 8.94
C GLN A 179 -8.22 18.84 8.00
N ALA A 180 -8.96 19.23 6.97
CA ALA A 180 -8.54 20.21 5.99
C ALA A 180 -9.24 21.55 6.21
N SER A 181 -8.50 22.65 6.14
CA SER A 181 -9.00 24.03 6.20
C SER A 181 -8.37 24.86 5.09
N THR A 182 -9.17 25.62 4.35
CA THR A 182 -8.66 26.44 3.25
C THR A 182 -7.95 27.67 3.79
N HIS A 183 -6.67 27.82 3.48
CA HIS A 183 -5.87 29.00 3.83
C HIS A 183 -6.08 30.12 2.81
N SER A 184 -6.01 29.80 1.52
CA SER A 184 -6.28 30.74 0.43
C SER A 184 -6.86 30.02 -0.78
N PHE A 185 -7.68 30.71 -1.56
CA PHE A 185 -8.25 30.22 -2.80
C PHE A 185 -8.43 31.36 -3.79
N ASP A 186 -7.83 31.26 -4.98
CA ASP A 186 -8.04 32.20 -6.07
C ASP A 186 -9.11 31.66 -7.02
N LEU A 187 -10.26 32.33 -7.05
CA LEU A 187 -11.40 31.94 -7.88
C LEU A 187 -11.14 32.05 -9.39
N LYS A 188 -10.17 32.86 -9.82
CA LYS A 188 -9.87 33.06 -11.24
C LYS A 188 -8.97 31.96 -11.78
N SER A 189 -7.92 31.61 -11.04
CA SER A 189 -7.00 30.55 -11.46
C SER A 189 -7.44 29.16 -11.03
N GLY A 190 -8.17 29.06 -9.92
CA GLY A 190 -8.44 27.79 -9.23
C GLY A 190 -7.32 27.38 -8.28
N ASP A 191 -6.27 28.19 -8.10
CA ASP A 191 -5.18 27.86 -7.20
C ASP A 191 -5.63 27.90 -5.74
N ALA A 192 -5.19 26.93 -4.95
CA ALA A 192 -5.58 26.80 -3.55
C ALA A 192 -4.39 26.45 -2.66
N VAL A 193 -4.37 27.02 -1.46
CA VAL A 193 -3.53 26.54 -0.36
C VAL A 193 -4.44 26.04 0.74
N VAL A 194 -4.25 24.78 1.13
CA VAL A 194 -5.08 24.08 2.11
C VAL A 194 -4.19 23.54 3.21
N GLU A 195 -4.49 23.91 4.45
CA GLU A 195 -3.87 23.30 5.61
C GLU A 195 -4.51 21.95 5.88
N TYR A 196 -3.69 20.91 6.05
CA TYR A 196 -4.12 19.59 6.52
C TYR A 196 -3.49 19.28 7.88
N ASN A 197 -4.32 18.87 8.84
CA ASN A 197 -3.91 18.31 10.12
C ASN A 197 -4.31 16.84 10.16
N PHE A 198 -3.34 15.96 10.33
CA PHE A 198 -3.57 14.51 10.40
C PHE A 198 -3.55 14.05 11.83
N LEU A 199 -4.53 13.23 12.20
CA LEU A 199 -4.48 12.41 13.40
C LEU A 199 -4.57 10.95 12.97
N ASP A 200 -3.45 10.25 13.01
CA ASP A 200 -3.37 8.85 12.60
C ASP A 200 -2.82 7.96 13.72
N LEU A 201 -3.43 6.77 13.84
CA LEU A 201 -2.94 5.65 14.63
C LEU A 201 -2.07 4.79 13.73
N ASP A 202 -0.77 4.87 13.90
CA ASP A 202 0.23 4.13 13.15
C ASP A 202 0.89 3.03 14.00
N CYS A 203 1.00 1.84 13.42
CA CYS A 203 1.80 0.75 14.00
C CYS A 203 3.25 0.96 13.59
N LEU A 204 4.16 1.29 14.52
CA LEU A 204 5.59 1.28 14.18
C LEU A 204 6.08 -0.15 13.97
N TYR A 205 6.47 -0.46 12.73
CA TYR A 205 7.26 -1.64 12.39
C TYR A 205 8.74 -1.29 12.40
N PHE A 206 9.51 -2.00 13.23
CA PHE A 206 10.88 -2.31 12.88
C PHE A 206 10.88 -3.76 12.42
N ILE A 207 10.80 -3.98 11.12
CA ILE A 207 11.30 -5.24 10.57
C ILE A 207 12.82 -5.09 10.59
N SER A 208 13.46 -5.53 11.68
CA SER A 208 14.85 -5.95 11.54
C SER A 208 14.82 -7.10 10.56
N TYR A 209 15.16 -6.84 9.30
CA TYR A 209 15.45 -7.93 8.38
C TYR A 209 16.60 -8.70 9.01
N LEU A 210 16.26 -9.89 9.50
CA LEU A 210 17.20 -10.96 9.68
C LEU A 210 17.94 -11.09 8.36
N SER A 211 19.26 -10.94 8.45
CA SER A 211 20.21 -11.48 7.49
C SER A 211 19.78 -12.90 7.15
N TYR A 212 19.20 -13.10 5.97
CA TYR A 212 19.25 -14.40 5.33
C TYR A 212 20.58 -14.43 4.58
N GLY A 213 21.46 -15.30 5.05
CA GLY A 213 22.75 -15.60 4.42
C GLY A 213 22.60 -16.41 3.14
#